data_AF-G0N5H6-F1
#
_entry.id   AF-G0N5H6-F1
#
_cell.length_a   1.000
_cell.length_b   1.000
_cell.length_c   1.000
_cell.angle_alpha   90.00
_cell.angle_beta   90.00
_cell.angle_gamma   90.00
#
_symmetry.space_group_name_H-M   'P 1'
#
loop_
_entity.id
_entity.type
_entity.pdbx_description
1 polymer ?
#
loop_
_entity_poly.entity_id
_entity_poly.type
_entity_poly.pdbx_seq_one_letter_code
_entity_poly.pdbx_strand_id
1 'polypeptide(L)'
;MRKLVWILSVLLVITVAGDSSFLAEFEYPKEKFEKCIDSIKDEDPADLRYISTNPLGPLVECHLLDNAYITCEEPVPLYGPGQTGQQPTNESYHDEGKCQRMGGYRAEDIEFTNVKCRVLPCIECRGSRTFRKLTPCIIYTGHYFLTTLLYSIFLGVVAVDRFCLGYSAMAVGKLMTLGGFGIWWIVDIFLLVLGVLGPADDSNWEPYY
;
A
#
# COMPACT_ATOMS: atom_id res chain seq x y z
N MET A 1 -40.92 -28.34 -17.80
CA MET A 1 -40.45 -26.98 -18.17
C MET A 1 -40.50 -26.02 -16.98
N ARG A 2 -39.70 -26.25 -15.93
CA ARG A 2 -39.63 -25.35 -14.74
C ARG A 2 -38.24 -25.24 -14.12
N LYS A 3 -37.23 -25.85 -14.75
CA LYS A 3 -35.81 -25.82 -14.33
C LYS A 3 -34.93 -24.88 -15.16
N LEU A 4 -35.40 -24.40 -16.33
CA LEU A 4 -34.66 -23.44 -17.16
C LEU A 4 -34.79 -21.98 -16.69
N VAL A 5 -35.88 -21.63 -15.98
CA VAL A 5 -36.12 -20.24 -15.53
C VAL A 5 -35.08 -19.80 -14.48
N TRP A 6 -34.68 -20.72 -13.59
CA TRP A 6 -33.65 -20.43 -12.58
C TRP A 6 -32.26 -20.24 -13.19
N ILE A 7 -31.93 -20.98 -14.26
CA ILE A 7 -30.64 -20.85 -14.94
C ILE A 7 -30.57 -19.51 -15.70
N LEU A 8 -31.67 -19.06 -16.28
CA LEU A 8 -31.77 -17.74 -16.93
C LEU A 8 -31.72 -16.59 -15.93
N SER A 9 -32.30 -16.72 -14.73
CA SER A 9 -32.16 -15.70 -13.67
C SER A 9 -30.73 -15.63 -13.11
N VAL A 10 -30.03 -16.76 -12.99
CA VAL A 10 -28.62 -16.77 -12.54
C VAL A 10 -27.69 -16.24 -13.64
N LEU A 11 -27.95 -16.54 -14.92
CA LEU A 11 -27.19 -15.95 -16.03
C LEU A 11 -27.40 -14.43 -16.12
N LEU A 12 -28.63 -13.93 -15.88
CA LEU A 12 -28.92 -12.50 -15.92
C LEU A 12 -28.15 -11.73 -14.84
N VAL A 13 -27.97 -12.33 -13.65
CA VAL A 13 -27.15 -11.73 -12.57
C VAL A 13 -25.67 -11.66 -12.96
N ILE A 14 -25.14 -12.67 -13.66
CA ILE A 14 -23.73 -12.68 -14.09
C ILE A 14 -23.50 -11.66 -15.21
N THR A 15 -24.47 -11.42 -16.10
CA THR A 15 -24.33 -10.42 -17.17
C THR A 15 -24.52 -8.97 -16.72
N VAL A 16 -25.18 -8.72 -15.58
CA VAL A 16 -25.39 -7.36 -15.03
C VAL A 16 -24.22 -6.90 -14.15
N ALA A 17 -23.35 -7.80 -13.71
CA ALA A 17 -22.13 -7.47 -12.96
C ALA A 17 -20.91 -7.17 -13.87
N GLY A 18 -21.17 -6.78 -15.12
CA GLY A 18 -20.16 -6.52 -16.16
C GLY A 18 -19.86 -5.05 -16.38
N ASP A 19 -20.27 -4.14 -15.49
CA ASP A 19 -19.90 -2.73 -15.58
C ASP A 19 -19.85 -2.10 -14.18
N SER A 20 -18.67 -2.16 -13.59
CA SER A 20 -18.09 -1.01 -12.88
C SER A 20 -16.74 -1.48 -12.38
N SER A 21 -15.70 -1.15 -13.15
CA SER A 21 -14.45 -0.68 -12.56
C SER A 21 -14.79 0.37 -11.51
N PHE A 22 -15.06 -0.07 -10.29
CA PHE A 22 -15.01 0.78 -9.11
C PHE A 22 -13.53 0.90 -8.75
N LEU A 23 -12.75 1.48 -9.68
CA LEU A 23 -11.64 2.31 -9.29
C LEU A 23 -12.31 3.48 -8.56
N ALA A 24 -12.52 3.32 -7.26
CA ALA A 24 -12.25 4.44 -6.40
C ALA A 24 -10.74 4.67 -6.52
N GLU A 25 -10.35 5.31 -7.62
CA GLU A 25 -9.14 6.10 -7.65
C GLU A 25 -9.45 7.20 -6.63
N PHE A 26 -9.23 6.90 -5.35
CA PHE A 26 -9.11 7.95 -4.37
C PHE A 26 -7.83 8.64 -4.79
N GLU A 27 -8.00 9.70 -5.59
CA GLU A 27 -6.99 10.70 -5.83
C GLU A 27 -6.47 11.07 -4.44
N TYR A 28 -5.36 10.44 -4.03
CA TYR A 28 -4.54 10.93 -2.93
C TYR A 28 -4.49 12.43 -3.14
N PRO A 29 -4.72 13.29 -2.12
CA PRO A 29 -4.89 14.72 -2.32
C PRO A 29 -3.58 15.36 -2.82
N LYS A 30 -3.30 15.15 -4.11
CA LYS A 30 -2.38 15.87 -4.97
C LYS A 30 -2.73 17.33 -4.93
N GLU A 31 -3.99 17.66 -4.66
CA GLU A 31 -4.50 19.01 -4.48
C GLU A 31 -3.60 19.90 -3.60
N LYS A 32 -2.97 19.37 -2.53
CA LYS A 32 -2.09 20.17 -1.67
C LYS A 32 -0.67 20.34 -2.25
N PHE A 33 -0.13 19.28 -2.85
CA PHE A 33 1.17 19.32 -3.55
C PHE A 33 1.08 20.21 -4.79
N GLU A 34 0.03 20.05 -5.58
CA GLU A 34 -0.28 20.76 -6.82
C GLU A 34 -0.58 22.24 -6.55
N LYS A 35 -1.37 22.60 -5.52
CA LYS A 35 -1.53 24.00 -5.09
C LYS A 35 -0.20 24.65 -4.70
N CYS A 36 0.64 23.94 -3.94
CA CYS A 36 1.94 24.46 -3.53
C CYS A 36 2.92 24.59 -4.71
N ILE A 37 2.93 23.63 -5.63
CA ILE A 37 3.79 23.63 -6.82
C ILE A 37 3.31 24.66 -7.85
N ASP A 38 2.00 24.83 -8.04
CA ASP A 38 1.44 25.88 -8.88
C ASP A 38 1.77 27.27 -8.34
N SER A 39 1.84 27.44 -7.02
CA SER A 39 2.31 28.69 -6.41
C SER A 39 3.75 29.06 -6.77
N ILE A 40 4.57 28.10 -7.25
CA ILE A 40 6.01 28.29 -7.51
C ILE A 40 6.32 28.46 -8.99
N LYS A 41 5.41 28.08 -9.89
CA LYS A 41 5.62 28.26 -11.33
C LYS A 41 5.88 29.73 -11.72
N ASP A 42 5.47 30.67 -10.87
CA ASP A 42 5.63 32.11 -11.07
C ASP A 42 6.79 32.75 -10.26
N GLU A 43 7.50 31.99 -9.40
CA GLU A 43 8.56 32.52 -8.52
C GLU A 43 9.97 32.01 -8.87
N ASP A 44 10.96 32.92 -8.80
CA ASP A 44 12.37 32.67 -9.09
C ASP A 44 12.97 31.63 -8.11
N PRO A 45 13.61 30.53 -8.56
CA PRO A 45 14.12 29.46 -7.69
C PRO A 45 15.23 29.89 -6.70
N ALA A 46 15.66 31.15 -6.76
CA ALA A 46 16.59 31.76 -5.82
C ALA A 46 15.93 32.24 -4.51
N ASP A 47 14.66 32.66 -4.52
CA ASP A 47 13.95 33.16 -3.31
C ASP A 47 13.50 32.02 -2.38
N LEU A 48 13.32 30.82 -2.94
CA LEU A 48 12.99 29.56 -2.24
C LEU A 48 14.11 28.99 -1.35
N ARG A 49 15.25 29.70 -1.25
CA ARG A 49 16.42 29.31 -0.47
C ARG A 49 16.58 30.10 0.82
N TYR A 50 15.56 30.82 1.28
CA TYR A 50 15.64 31.46 2.59
C TYR A 50 15.72 30.39 3.70
N ILE A 51 16.93 30.14 4.19
CA ILE A 51 17.20 29.33 5.37
C ILE A 51 17.16 30.27 6.56
N SER A 52 16.03 30.30 7.27
CA SER A 52 15.98 30.98 8.56
C SER A 52 16.91 30.26 9.53
N THR A 53 17.92 30.98 10.03
CA THR A 53 18.92 30.46 10.98
C THR A 53 18.66 30.93 12.42
N ASN A 54 17.64 31.76 12.65
CA ASN A 54 17.35 32.32 13.98
C ASN A 54 16.68 31.28 14.89
N PRO A 55 17.35 30.79 15.95
CA PRO A 55 16.78 29.78 16.84
C PRO A 55 15.64 30.30 17.73
N LEU A 56 15.54 31.62 17.92
CA LEU A 56 14.45 32.27 18.66
C LEU A 56 13.32 32.73 17.75
N GLY A 57 13.39 32.41 16.45
CA GLY A 57 12.33 32.71 15.50
C GLY A 57 11.08 31.86 15.75
N PRO A 58 9.92 32.28 15.22
CA PRO A 58 8.67 31.53 15.34
C PRO A 58 8.64 30.24 14.49
N LEU A 59 9.68 29.99 13.69
CA LEU A 59 9.74 28.88 12.74
C LEU A 59 10.20 27.57 13.39
N VAL A 60 9.41 26.52 13.16
CA VAL A 60 9.74 25.14 13.53
C VAL A 60 10.91 24.59 12.69
N GLU A 61 11.65 23.63 13.23
CA GLU A 61 12.72 22.98 12.49
C GLU A 61 12.17 22.11 11.36
N CYS A 62 12.82 22.18 10.19
CA CYS A 62 12.41 21.46 9.00
C CYS A 62 12.31 19.93 9.21
N HIS A 63 13.15 19.36 10.10
CA HIS A 63 13.17 17.92 10.38
C HIS A 63 12.01 17.44 11.27
N LEU A 64 11.36 18.36 12.02
CA LEU A 64 10.21 18.07 12.90
C LEU A 64 8.87 18.25 12.20
N LEU A 65 8.90 18.63 10.92
CA LEU A 65 7.70 18.88 10.15
C LEU A 65 6.93 17.58 9.89
N ASP A 66 5.61 17.66 9.92
CA ASP A 66 4.73 16.51 9.71
C ASP A 66 4.87 15.94 8.28
N ASN A 67 4.57 14.65 8.11
CA ASN A 67 4.61 13.91 6.84
C ASN A 67 3.80 14.60 5.73
N ALA A 68 2.74 15.32 6.11
CA ALA A 68 1.88 16.05 5.17
C ALA A 68 2.54 17.29 4.52
N TYR A 69 3.75 17.68 4.94
CA TYR A 69 4.48 18.85 4.43
C TYR A 69 5.88 18.52 3.86
N ILE A 70 6.21 17.25 3.77
CA ILE A 70 7.50 16.76 3.30
C ILE A 70 7.30 15.68 2.24
N THR A 71 8.24 15.56 1.32
CA THR A 71 8.27 14.53 0.27
C THR A 71 9.51 13.69 0.48
N CYS A 72 9.33 12.39 0.70
CA CYS A 72 10.41 11.43 0.93
C CYS A 72 10.55 10.48 -0.26
N GLU A 73 11.78 10.02 -0.51
CA GLU A 73 12.04 8.91 -1.42
C GLU A 73 11.50 7.60 -0.82
N GLU A 74 10.90 6.76 -1.65
CA GLU A 74 10.33 5.49 -1.22
C GLU A 74 11.44 4.44 -1.00
N PRO A 75 11.31 3.57 0.02
CA PRO A 75 12.29 2.52 0.24
C PRO A 75 12.28 1.49 -0.89
N VAL A 76 13.47 1.05 -1.33
CA VAL A 76 13.62 0.04 -2.38
C VAL A 76 14.24 -1.25 -1.83
N PRO A 77 13.86 -2.44 -2.33
CA PRO A 77 14.44 -3.69 -1.87
C PRO A 77 15.88 -3.87 -2.38
N LEU A 78 16.72 -4.60 -1.64
CA LEU A 78 18.10 -4.94 -2.04
C LEU A 78 18.11 -5.78 -3.31
N TYR A 79 17.19 -6.73 -3.33
CA TYR A 79 17.08 -7.76 -4.33
C TYR A 79 15.69 -7.68 -4.93
N GLY A 80 15.61 -7.91 -6.24
CA GLY A 80 14.32 -7.98 -6.91
C GLY A 80 13.46 -9.14 -6.38
N PRO A 81 12.16 -9.15 -6.71
CA PRO A 81 11.24 -10.21 -6.31
C PRO A 81 11.77 -11.58 -6.75
N GLY A 82 11.79 -12.55 -5.82
CA GLY A 82 12.30 -13.91 -6.06
C GLY A 82 13.83 -14.04 -6.12
N GLN A 83 14.58 -12.97 -5.84
CA GLN A 83 16.03 -13.02 -5.74
C GLN A 83 16.48 -12.98 -4.27
N THR A 84 17.28 -13.97 -3.90
CA THR A 84 18.08 -13.96 -2.66
C THR A 84 19.53 -13.73 -3.03
N GLY A 85 20.10 -12.61 -2.61
CA GLY A 85 21.53 -12.36 -2.75
C GLY A 85 22.28 -12.48 -1.44
N GLN A 86 23.59 -12.33 -1.55
CA GLN A 86 24.52 -12.48 -0.43
C GLN A 86 24.39 -11.31 0.53
N GLN A 87 24.05 -11.59 1.79
CA GLN A 87 23.91 -10.64 2.89
C GLN A 87 24.99 -9.53 2.77
N PRO A 88 24.60 -8.24 2.73
CA PRO A 88 25.58 -7.16 2.64
C PRO A 88 26.54 -7.24 3.83
N THR A 89 27.83 -7.06 3.55
CA THR A 89 28.89 -7.15 4.58
C THR A 89 28.88 -5.96 5.53
N ASN A 90 28.16 -4.89 5.17
CA ASN A 90 27.99 -3.68 5.97
C ASN A 90 26.53 -3.21 5.98
N GLU A 91 26.09 -2.67 7.13
CA GLU A 91 24.74 -2.13 7.35
C GLU A 91 24.53 -0.75 6.69
N SER A 92 25.52 -0.26 5.93
CA SER A 92 25.49 1.05 5.24
C SER A 92 24.31 1.22 4.30
N TYR A 93 23.74 0.11 3.84
CA TYR A 93 22.60 0.09 2.97
C TYR A 93 21.33 0.68 3.62
N HIS A 94 21.19 0.61 4.96
CA HIS A 94 20.10 1.28 5.67
C HIS A 94 20.15 2.81 5.55
N ASP A 95 21.29 3.41 5.18
CA ASP A 95 21.40 4.87 5.00
C ASP A 95 21.07 5.34 3.58
N GLU A 96 20.80 4.42 2.67
CA GLU A 96 20.56 4.68 1.26
C GLU A 96 19.09 4.51 0.85
N GLY A 97 18.15 4.40 1.80
CA GLY A 97 16.71 4.28 1.50
C GLY A 97 16.32 2.89 0.99
N LYS A 98 16.88 1.89 1.62
CA LYS A 98 17.15 0.62 1.00
C LYS A 98 16.87 -0.47 2.07
N CYS A 99 16.08 -1.50 1.74
CA CYS A 99 15.61 -2.57 2.64
C CYS A 99 16.07 -3.99 2.26
N GLN A 100 16.58 -4.76 3.22
CA GLN A 100 16.95 -6.15 2.97
C GLN A 100 15.70 -7.04 2.88
N ARG A 101 14.80 -6.90 3.85
CA ARG A 101 13.51 -7.54 3.87
C ARG A 101 12.44 -6.48 3.79
N MET A 102 11.45 -6.75 2.96
CA MET A 102 10.26 -5.91 2.86
C MET A 102 9.08 -6.66 3.49
N GLY A 103 8.21 -5.91 4.15
CA GLY A 103 7.03 -6.44 4.81
C GLY A 103 7.24 -6.70 6.31
N GLY A 104 6.34 -7.50 6.87
CA GLY A 104 6.26 -7.77 8.31
C GLY A 104 4.90 -7.32 8.87
N TYR A 105 4.24 -8.22 9.60
CA TYR A 105 2.94 -7.95 10.25
C TYR A 105 3.10 -7.48 11.70
N ARG A 106 4.17 -7.90 12.36
CA ARG A 106 4.48 -7.53 13.74
C ARG A 106 5.48 -6.39 13.73
N ALA A 107 5.35 -5.45 14.67
CA ALA A 107 6.27 -4.32 14.78
C ALA A 107 7.74 -4.76 14.97
N GLU A 108 7.95 -5.91 15.60
CA GLU A 108 9.27 -6.50 15.83
C GLU A 108 9.95 -7.00 14.55
N ASP A 109 9.17 -7.38 13.53
CA ASP A 109 9.67 -7.96 12.28
C ASP A 109 9.93 -6.90 11.21
N ILE A 110 9.49 -5.66 11.43
CA ILE A 110 9.59 -4.58 10.46
C ILE A 110 11.01 -4.01 10.46
N GLU A 111 11.65 -4.06 9.30
CA GLU A 111 12.93 -3.43 9.06
C GLU A 111 12.76 -1.92 8.83
N PHE A 112 13.75 -1.12 9.22
CA PHE A 112 13.73 0.33 9.04
C PHE A 112 14.94 0.80 8.23
N THR A 113 14.74 1.85 7.42
CA THR A 113 15.79 2.45 6.60
C THR A 113 15.68 3.98 6.62
N ASN A 114 16.80 4.67 6.44
CA ASN A 114 16.85 6.13 6.32
C ASN A 114 16.68 6.53 4.87
N VAL A 115 15.57 7.22 4.57
CA VAL A 115 15.30 7.79 3.26
C VAL A 115 15.61 9.28 3.25
N LYS A 116 15.87 9.84 2.05
CA LYS A 116 16.03 11.27 1.87
C LYS A 116 14.66 11.93 1.74
N CYS A 117 14.41 12.91 2.59
CA CYS A 117 13.20 13.73 2.57
C CYS A 117 13.53 15.19 2.25
N ARG A 118 12.60 15.85 1.56
CA ARG A 118 12.66 17.28 1.22
C ARG A 118 11.38 17.96 1.67
N VAL A 119 11.50 19.16 2.24
CA VAL A 119 10.36 20.00 2.61
C VAL A 119 9.71 20.59 1.36
N LEU A 120 8.37 20.71 1.38
CA LEU A 120 7.65 21.38 0.33
C LEU A 120 8.15 22.83 0.16
N PRO A 121 8.40 23.25 -1.08
CA PRO A 121 8.98 24.56 -1.37
C PRO A 121 8.17 25.75 -0.79
N CYS A 122 6.83 25.67 -0.79
CA CYS A 122 5.92 26.68 -0.23
C CYS A 122 5.92 26.80 1.30
N ILE A 123 6.53 25.85 2.04
CA ILE A 123 6.52 25.85 3.51
C ILE A 123 7.84 26.43 4.04
N GLU A 124 7.72 27.43 4.91
CA GLU A 124 8.83 28.03 5.63
C GLU A 124 9.17 27.21 6.89
N CYS A 125 10.44 26.90 7.07
CA CYS A 125 10.95 26.18 8.23
C CYS A 125 12.41 26.56 8.49
N ARG A 126 12.87 26.30 9.72
CA ARG A 126 14.23 26.59 10.18
C ARG A 126 15.18 25.41 9.90
N GLY A 127 16.35 25.70 9.33
CA GLY A 127 17.41 24.71 9.09
C GLY A 127 17.41 24.08 7.68
N SER A 128 17.97 22.87 7.55
CA SER A 128 18.13 22.20 6.26
C SER A 128 16.78 21.72 5.70
N ARG A 129 16.47 22.12 4.46
CA ARG A 129 15.26 21.69 3.73
C ARG A 129 15.32 20.25 3.22
N THR A 130 16.48 19.61 3.34
CA THR A 130 16.69 18.18 3.04
C THR A 130 17.27 17.48 4.27
N PHE A 131 16.63 16.40 4.69
CA PHE A 131 17.04 15.63 5.88
C PHE A 131 16.76 14.14 5.68
N ARG A 132 17.37 13.31 6.53
CA ARG A 132 17.12 11.87 6.54
C ARG A 132 16.04 11.54 7.55
N LYS A 133 15.13 10.63 7.20
CA LYS A 133 14.06 10.17 8.07
C LYS A 133 14.03 8.64 8.12
N LEU A 134 13.91 8.10 9.33
CA LEU A 134 13.72 6.68 9.53
C LEU A 134 12.32 6.28 9.08
N THR A 135 12.25 5.38 8.10
CA THR A 135 11.02 4.92 7.44
C THR A 135 10.96 3.40 7.46
N PRO A 136 9.79 2.80 7.73
CA PRO A 136 9.64 1.35 7.71
C PRO A 136 9.69 0.77 6.29
N CYS A 137 10.27 -0.41 6.16
CA CYS A 137 10.40 -1.17 4.92
C CYS A 137 9.13 -1.98 4.63
N ILE A 138 8.04 -1.31 4.32
CA ILE A 138 6.74 -1.94 4.05
C ILE A 138 6.28 -1.64 2.62
N ILE A 139 5.63 -2.62 2.00
CA ILE A 139 5.05 -2.51 0.66
C ILE A 139 3.55 -2.60 0.80
N TYR A 140 2.85 -1.69 0.13
CA TYR A 140 1.42 -1.75 -0.05
C TYR A 140 1.08 -1.87 -1.54
N THR A 141 0.16 -2.76 -1.88
CA THR A 141 -0.27 -3.04 -3.26
C THR A 141 -1.78 -2.81 -3.45
N GLY A 142 -2.42 -2.10 -2.52
CA GLY A 142 -3.86 -1.83 -2.57
C GLY A 142 -4.75 -2.98 -2.11
N HIS A 143 -4.19 -3.96 -1.39
CA HIS A 143 -4.97 -5.00 -0.74
C HIS A 143 -5.43 -4.55 0.65
N TYR A 144 -6.74 -4.43 0.83
CA TYR A 144 -7.34 -4.11 2.13
C TYR A 144 -7.90 -5.37 2.78
N PHE A 145 -7.59 -5.54 4.06
CA PHE A 145 -8.05 -6.68 4.84
C PHE A 145 -9.58 -6.77 4.90
N LEU A 146 -10.25 -5.63 5.12
CA LEU A 146 -11.70 -5.58 5.27
C LEU A 146 -12.44 -5.89 3.95
N THR A 147 -11.98 -5.40 2.80
CA THR A 147 -12.54 -5.76 1.48
C THR A 147 -12.46 -7.26 1.26
N THR A 148 -11.28 -7.81 1.55
CA THR A 148 -10.97 -9.22 1.30
C THR A 148 -11.82 -10.12 2.19
N LEU A 149 -11.99 -9.74 3.45
CA LEU A 149 -12.88 -10.40 4.40
C LEU A 149 -14.35 -10.33 3.94
N LEU A 150 -14.82 -9.18 3.48
CA LEU A 150 -16.17 -9.02 2.92
C LEU A 150 -16.38 -9.92 1.69
N TYR A 151 -15.42 -9.95 0.76
CA TYR A 151 -15.45 -10.85 -0.38
C TYR A 151 -15.42 -12.31 0.04
N SER A 152 -14.68 -12.68 1.07
CA SER A 152 -14.68 -14.05 1.60
C SER A 152 -16.05 -14.43 2.18
N ILE A 153 -16.70 -13.54 2.94
CA ILE A 153 -18.02 -13.80 3.53
C ILE A 153 -19.11 -13.89 2.45
N PHE A 154 -19.18 -12.92 1.54
CA PHE A 154 -20.29 -12.81 0.58
C PHE A 154 -20.07 -13.59 -0.72
N LEU A 155 -18.83 -13.66 -1.21
CA LEU A 155 -18.47 -14.21 -2.52
C LEU A 155 -17.51 -15.41 -2.43
N GLY A 156 -17.22 -15.93 -1.23
CA GLY A 156 -16.27 -17.02 -1.05
C GLY A 156 -16.72 -18.37 -1.63
N VAL A 157 -18.02 -18.59 -1.85
CA VAL A 157 -18.52 -19.79 -2.57
C VAL A 157 -18.05 -19.80 -4.04
N VAL A 158 -17.85 -18.63 -4.64
CA VAL A 158 -17.32 -18.45 -6.01
C VAL A 158 -15.79 -18.23 -5.98
N ALA A 159 -15.18 -18.26 -4.79
CA ALA A 159 -13.74 -18.06 -4.55
C ALA A 159 -13.17 -16.73 -5.06
N VAL A 160 -14.00 -15.67 -5.13
CA VAL A 160 -13.57 -14.32 -5.57
C VAL A 160 -12.47 -13.77 -4.68
N ASP A 161 -12.57 -14.01 -3.37
CA ASP A 161 -11.57 -13.63 -2.37
C ASP A 161 -10.16 -14.14 -2.72
N ARG A 162 -10.04 -15.38 -3.24
CA ARG A 162 -8.75 -15.97 -3.60
C ARG A 162 -8.22 -15.52 -4.94
N PHE A 163 -9.10 -15.22 -5.90
CA PHE A 163 -8.68 -14.63 -7.16
C PHE A 163 -8.11 -13.23 -6.95
N CYS A 164 -8.74 -12.41 -6.09
CA CYS A 164 -8.27 -11.07 -5.77
C CYS A 164 -6.92 -11.05 -5.04
N LEU A 165 -6.60 -12.08 -4.26
CA LEU A 165 -5.32 -12.23 -3.55
C LEU A 165 -4.20 -12.80 -4.42
N GLY A 166 -4.46 -13.22 -5.66
CA GLY A 166 -3.48 -13.85 -6.56
C GLY A 166 -3.39 -15.39 -6.46
N TYR A 167 -4.17 -16.04 -5.59
CA TYR A 167 -4.20 -17.50 -5.43
C TYR A 167 -5.14 -18.20 -6.43
N SER A 168 -4.89 -18.01 -7.73
CA SER A 168 -5.75 -18.52 -8.81
C SER A 168 -5.88 -20.05 -8.82
N ALA A 169 -4.80 -20.79 -8.56
CA ALA A 169 -4.83 -22.26 -8.54
C ALA A 169 -5.75 -22.83 -7.44
N MET A 170 -5.66 -22.26 -6.22
CA MET A 170 -6.52 -22.67 -5.10
C MET A 170 -7.98 -22.25 -5.31
N ALA A 171 -8.20 -21.10 -5.96
CA ALA A 171 -9.52 -20.65 -6.32
C ALA A 171 -10.20 -21.59 -7.33
N VAL A 172 -9.47 -22.02 -8.37
CA VAL A 172 -9.96 -23.00 -9.36
C VAL A 172 -10.24 -24.35 -8.71
N GLY A 173 -9.39 -24.80 -7.78
CA GLY A 173 -9.61 -26.05 -7.02
C GLY A 173 -10.93 -26.05 -6.23
N LYS A 174 -11.31 -24.91 -5.65
CA LYS A 174 -12.62 -24.75 -4.99
C LYS A 174 -13.77 -24.80 -5.98
N LEU A 175 -13.65 -24.15 -7.12
CA LEU A 175 -14.69 -24.19 -8.16
C LEU A 175 -14.89 -25.61 -8.73
N MET A 176 -13.80 -26.35 -8.98
CA MET A 176 -13.87 -27.74 -9.46
C MET A 176 -14.51 -28.68 -8.45
N THR A 177 -14.36 -28.42 -7.16
CA THR A 177 -14.99 -29.18 -6.08
C THR A 177 -16.39 -28.68 -5.71
N LEU A 178 -17.00 -27.82 -6.54
CA LEU A 178 -18.30 -27.17 -6.30
C LEU A 178 -18.35 -26.43 -4.95
N GLY A 179 -17.23 -25.84 -4.54
CA GLY A 179 -17.09 -25.13 -3.27
C GLY A 179 -17.14 -26.05 -2.05
N GLY A 180 -16.87 -27.35 -2.22
CA GLY A 180 -16.86 -28.41 -1.21
C GLY A 180 -17.90 -28.23 -0.10
N PHE A 181 -19.18 -28.12 -0.50
CA PHE A 181 -20.34 -28.07 0.38
C PHE A 181 -20.34 -26.93 1.44
N GLY A 182 -19.53 -25.88 1.24
CA GLY A 182 -19.40 -24.75 2.17
C GLY A 182 -18.34 -24.94 3.26
N ILE A 183 -17.67 -26.09 3.33
CA ILE A 183 -16.58 -26.32 4.31
C ILE A 183 -15.37 -25.45 3.95
N TRP A 184 -15.02 -25.39 2.66
CA TRP A 184 -13.89 -24.57 2.18
C TRP A 184 -14.07 -23.10 2.47
N TRP A 185 -15.30 -22.60 2.33
CA TRP A 185 -15.68 -21.23 2.65
C TRP A 185 -15.41 -20.89 4.13
N ILE A 186 -15.78 -21.78 5.06
CA ILE A 186 -15.53 -21.58 6.49
C ILE A 186 -14.02 -21.59 6.79
N VAL A 187 -13.28 -22.55 6.22
CA VAL A 187 -11.82 -22.64 6.40
C VAL A 187 -11.12 -21.39 5.89
N ASP A 188 -11.57 -20.83 4.76
CA ASP A 188 -11.00 -19.59 4.22
C ASP A 188 -11.17 -18.39 5.14
N ILE A 189 -12.36 -18.24 5.71
CA ILE A 189 -12.64 -17.16 6.68
C ILE A 189 -11.67 -17.28 7.86
N PHE A 190 -11.48 -18.48 8.40
CA PHE A 190 -10.53 -18.69 9.50
C PHE A 190 -9.08 -18.41 9.09
N LEU A 191 -8.64 -18.86 7.92
CA LEU A 191 -7.27 -18.62 7.45
C LEU A 191 -6.98 -17.11 7.26
N LEU A 192 -7.96 -16.35 6.78
CA LEU A 192 -7.88 -14.89 6.66
C LEU A 192 -7.87 -14.20 8.02
N VAL A 193 -8.84 -14.50 8.89
CA VAL A 193 -8.97 -13.85 10.21
C VAL A 193 -7.79 -14.16 11.13
N LEU A 194 -7.23 -15.37 11.04
CA LEU A 194 -6.03 -15.74 11.80
C LEU A 194 -4.74 -15.07 11.28
N GLY A 195 -4.80 -14.34 10.16
CA GLY A 195 -3.62 -13.70 9.56
C GLY A 195 -2.61 -14.70 8.99
N VAL A 196 -2.99 -15.97 8.84
CA VAL A 196 -2.15 -17.01 8.20
C VAL A 196 -2.09 -16.80 6.70
N LEU A 197 -3.13 -16.18 6.13
CA LEU A 197 -3.21 -15.86 4.72
C LEU A 197 -3.12 -14.34 4.50
N GLY A 198 -2.08 -13.92 3.79
CA GLY A 198 -1.92 -12.58 3.25
C GLY A 198 -2.04 -12.53 1.73
N PRO A 199 -1.78 -11.37 1.11
CA PRO A 199 -1.61 -11.22 -0.33
C PRO A 199 -0.52 -12.15 -0.89
N ALA A 200 -0.68 -12.65 -2.12
CA ALA A 200 0.31 -13.52 -2.75
C ALA A 200 1.64 -12.80 -3.07
N ASP A 201 1.63 -11.48 -3.14
CA ASP A 201 2.81 -10.65 -3.41
C ASP A 201 3.65 -10.35 -2.14
N ASP A 202 3.32 -10.98 -1.00
CA ASP A 202 3.95 -10.76 0.31
C ASP A 202 3.89 -9.30 0.82
N SER A 203 3.00 -8.49 0.23
CA SER A 203 2.74 -7.11 0.64
C SER A 203 1.94 -7.05 1.94
N ASN A 204 2.06 -5.94 2.67
CA ASN A 204 1.27 -5.71 3.87
C ASN A 204 -0.17 -5.26 3.53
N TRP A 205 -1.09 -5.46 4.47
CA TRP A 205 -2.45 -4.93 4.37
C TRP A 205 -2.43 -3.41 4.48
N GLU A 206 -3.13 -2.74 3.56
CA GLU A 206 -3.30 -1.29 3.65
C GLU A 206 -4.14 -0.95 4.90
N PRO A 207 -3.64 -0.09 5.81
CA PRO A 207 -4.34 0.26 7.05
C PRO A 207 -5.53 1.20 6.82
N TYR A 208 -5.50 1.99 5.75
CA TYR A 208 -6.55 2.95 5.39
C TYR A 208 -7.30 2.48 4.16
N TYR A 209 -8.57 2.86 4.02
CA TYR A 209 -9.47 2.44 2.96
C TYR A 209 -9.92 3.65 2.13
#